data_AF-A0A951LNS6-F1
#
_entry.id   AF-A0A951LNS6-F1
#
_cell.length_a   1.000
_cell.length_b   1.000
_cell.length_c   1.000
_cell.angle_alpha   90.00
_cell.angle_beta   90.00
_cell.angle_gamma   90.00
#
_symmetry.space_group_name_H-M   'P 1'
#
loop_
_entity.id
_entity.type
_entity.pdbx_description
1 polymer ?
#
loop_
_entity_poly.entity_id
_entity_poly.type
_entity_poly.pdbx_seq_one_letter_code
_entity_poly.pdbx_strand_id
1 'polypeptide(L)'
;MSDDPPGAEKDNYFSEILKVLAFGATVATIPLFASMENLQPPWPTAVAYVSAALIVVGALIAREFGAGASSAALRRLLLLASTLTVVGLFAYLYLYATLVLTLEGGDRLILGYACNNEAQQMYERCPHLTAVELSEDEYDPERFYTLESLTAAKLSLVAAWITFMAGLVAVVGWAIAGVKAKKAAAAAPTNPAEPVKEG
;
A
#
# COMPACT_ATOMS: atom_id res chain seq x y z
N MET A 1 37.20 -34.12 6.74
CA MET A 1 35.84 -34.21 6.19
C MET A 1 34.95 -33.72 7.32
N SER A 2 34.68 -32.42 7.33
CA SER A 2 33.93 -31.77 8.39
C SER A 2 32.55 -31.49 7.83
N ASP A 3 31.55 -32.19 8.35
CA ASP A 3 30.15 -31.99 8.03
C ASP A 3 29.67 -30.70 8.69
N ASP A 4 29.61 -29.61 7.93
CA ASP A 4 28.93 -28.40 8.38
C ASP A 4 27.42 -28.65 8.41
N PRO A 5 26.73 -28.38 9.53
CA PRO A 5 25.30 -28.65 9.65
C PRO A 5 24.50 -27.69 8.76
N PRO A 6 23.51 -28.18 7.97
CA PRO A 6 22.77 -27.42 6.97
C PRO A 6 21.74 -26.40 7.52
N GLY A 7 21.95 -25.86 8.73
CA GLY A 7 21.00 -25.01 9.44
C GLY A 7 21.39 -23.53 9.61
N ALA A 8 22.68 -23.18 9.52
CA ALA A 8 23.18 -21.88 10.00
C ALA A 8 22.88 -20.66 9.09
N GLU A 9 22.44 -20.86 7.84
CA GLU A 9 22.27 -19.75 6.88
C GLU A 9 20.91 -19.04 7.02
N LYS A 10 19.87 -19.72 7.53
CA LYS A 10 18.51 -19.14 7.62
C LYS A 10 18.37 -18.11 8.75
N ASP A 11 19.09 -18.27 9.84
CA ASP A 11 18.95 -17.42 11.04
C ASP A 11 19.54 -16.02 10.84
N ASN A 12 20.61 -15.89 10.06
CA ASN A 12 21.22 -14.61 9.74
C ASN A 12 20.28 -13.75 8.86
N TYR A 13 19.51 -14.37 7.97
CA TYR A 13 18.67 -13.67 7.00
C TYR A 13 17.47 -12.98 7.65
N PHE A 14 16.79 -13.66 8.58
CA PHE A 14 15.69 -13.06 9.34
C PHE A 14 16.18 -11.92 10.22
N SER A 15 17.38 -12.04 10.82
CA SER A 15 17.96 -10.98 11.63
C SER A 15 18.30 -9.72 10.83
N GLU A 16 18.76 -9.87 9.58
CA GLU A 16 19.09 -8.74 8.70
C GLU A 16 17.84 -8.03 8.17
N ILE A 17 16.78 -8.78 7.85
CA ILE A 17 15.46 -8.18 7.55
C ILE A 17 14.92 -7.46 8.78
N LEU A 18 14.99 -8.08 9.96
CA LEU A 18 14.57 -7.45 11.21
C LEU A 18 15.40 -6.21 11.51
N LYS A 19 16.71 -6.18 11.24
CA LYS A 19 17.56 -4.99 11.44
C LYS A 19 17.26 -3.88 10.45
N VAL A 20 17.04 -4.19 9.17
CA VAL A 20 16.68 -3.17 8.17
C VAL A 20 15.30 -2.59 8.47
N LEU A 21 14.34 -3.42 8.89
CA LEU A 21 13.04 -2.96 9.41
C LEU A 21 13.22 -2.19 10.73
N ALA A 22 14.01 -2.69 11.68
CA ALA A 22 14.15 -2.08 13.01
C ALA A 22 14.98 -0.79 13.02
N PHE A 23 15.89 -0.57 12.06
CA PHE A 23 16.73 0.63 12.01
C PHE A 23 16.23 1.67 10.98
N GLY A 24 15.64 1.21 9.88
CA GLY A 24 15.02 2.10 8.88
C GLY A 24 13.60 2.52 9.24
N ALA A 25 12.83 1.66 9.94
CA ALA A 25 11.42 1.90 10.26
C ALA A 25 11.16 2.36 11.70
N THR A 26 12.17 2.69 12.52
CA THR A 26 11.89 3.19 13.88
C THR A 26 12.05 4.71 14.02
N VAL A 27 12.95 5.36 13.28
CA VAL A 27 13.23 6.79 13.53
C VAL A 27 12.50 7.72 12.55
N ALA A 28 12.37 7.33 11.27
CA ALA A 28 11.65 8.13 10.27
C ALA A 28 10.18 7.74 10.11
N THR A 29 9.82 6.56 10.62
CA THR A 29 8.53 5.93 10.34
C THR A 29 7.51 6.22 11.44
N ILE A 30 7.91 6.45 12.69
CA ILE A 30 7.00 6.82 13.78
C ILE A 30 6.18 8.08 13.45
N PRO A 31 6.78 9.21 13.00
CA PRO A 31 6.00 10.39 12.63
C PRO A 31 5.12 10.13 11.41
N LEU A 32 5.59 9.30 10.48
CA LEU A 32 4.86 8.95 9.26
C LEU A 32 3.62 8.12 9.59
N PHE A 33 3.74 7.12 10.46
CA PHE A 33 2.63 6.29 10.91
C PHE A 33 1.64 7.08 11.77
N ALA A 34 2.13 7.91 12.70
CA ALA A 34 1.27 8.79 13.48
C ALA A 34 0.47 9.77 12.58
N SER A 35 1.09 10.27 11.51
CA SER A 35 0.39 11.09 10.51
C SER A 35 -0.57 10.28 9.63
N MET A 36 -0.25 9.00 9.39
CA MET A 36 -1.08 8.09 8.58
C MET A 36 -2.30 7.56 9.31
N GLU A 37 -2.34 7.54 10.64
CA GLU A 37 -3.56 7.18 11.40
C GLU A 37 -4.74 8.10 11.03
N ASN A 38 -4.45 9.36 10.71
CA ASN A 38 -5.45 10.31 10.21
C ASN A 38 -5.82 10.12 8.74
N LEU A 39 -5.01 9.38 7.98
CA LEU A 39 -5.22 9.15 6.55
C LEU A 39 -5.77 7.76 6.23
N GLN A 40 -5.72 6.83 7.18
CA GLN A 40 -6.30 5.50 7.00
C GLN A 40 -7.81 5.61 6.77
N PRO A 41 -8.37 4.79 5.87
CA PRO A 41 -9.80 4.81 5.66
C PRO A 41 -10.47 4.39 6.97
N PRO A 42 -11.53 5.12 7.40
CA PRO A 42 -12.17 4.86 8.69
C PRO A 42 -12.87 3.50 8.73
N TRP A 43 -13.11 2.90 7.56
CA TRP A 43 -13.65 1.56 7.41
C TRP A 43 -12.94 0.83 6.27
N PRO A 44 -12.66 -0.48 6.41
CA PRO A 44 -12.82 -1.31 7.61
C PRO A 44 -11.68 -1.08 8.61
N THR A 45 -11.92 -1.27 9.92
CA THR A 45 -10.88 -1.21 10.97
C THR A 45 -9.72 -2.19 10.71
N ALA A 46 -10.01 -3.27 9.98
CA ALA A 46 -9.02 -4.26 9.58
C ALA A 46 -8.10 -3.83 8.43
N VAL A 47 -8.26 -2.63 7.85
CA VAL A 47 -7.47 -2.17 6.71
C VAL A 47 -5.97 -2.13 7.00
N ALA A 48 -5.59 -1.88 8.26
CA ALA A 48 -4.19 -1.92 8.69
C ALA A 48 -3.60 -3.33 8.54
N TYR A 49 -4.35 -4.38 8.94
CA TYR A 49 -3.92 -5.77 8.78
C TYR A 49 -3.85 -6.18 7.30
N VAL A 50 -4.81 -5.74 6.49
CA VAL A 50 -4.80 -5.98 5.04
C VAL A 50 -3.57 -5.31 4.39
N SER A 51 -3.28 -4.09 4.80
CA SER A 51 -2.10 -3.34 4.33
C SER A 51 -0.80 -4.03 4.73
N ALA A 52 -0.70 -4.50 5.98
CA ALA A 52 0.45 -5.27 6.46
C ALA A 52 0.64 -6.58 5.67
N ALA A 53 -0.45 -7.32 5.42
CA ALA A 53 -0.40 -8.54 4.62
C ALA A 53 0.05 -8.27 3.18
N LEU A 54 -0.44 -7.20 2.55
CA LEU A 54 -0.01 -6.78 1.20
C LEU A 54 1.47 -6.42 1.16
N ILE A 55 2.00 -5.75 2.19
CA ILE A 55 3.43 -5.45 2.30
C ILE A 55 4.25 -6.74 2.34
N VAL A 56 3.86 -7.71 3.16
CA VAL A 56 4.56 -9.00 3.28
C VAL A 56 4.51 -9.77 1.95
N VAL A 57 3.32 -9.93 1.37
CA VAL A 57 3.14 -10.67 0.11
C VAL A 57 3.89 -9.99 -1.03
N GLY A 58 3.80 -8.67 -1.17
CA GLY A 58 4.49 -7.95 -2.23
C GLY A 58 6.02 -7.98 -2.07
N ALA A 59 6.53 -7.98 -0.84
CA ALA A 59 7.96 -8.17 -0.59
C ALA A 59 8.44 -9.57 -1.00
N LEU A 60 7.65 -10.62 -0.73
CA LEU A 60 7.95 -11.99 -1.16
C LEU A 60 7.95 -12.12 -2.69
N ILE A 61 6.95 -11.54 -3.36
CA ILE A 61 6.87 -11.52 -4.83
C ILE A 61 8.07 -10.77 -5.41
N ALA A 62 8.38 -9.57 -4.91
CA ALA A 62 9.51 -8.79 -5.40
C ALA A 62 10.85 -9.52 -5.22
N ARG A 63 10.99 -10.32 -4.15
CA ARG A 63 12.17 -11.16 -3.94
C ARG A 63 12.26 -12.26 -4.99
N GLU A 64 11.21 -13.05 -5.15
CA GLU A 64 11.23 -14.24 -6.00
C GLU A 64 11.43 -13.87 -7.47
N PHE A 65 10.71 -12.84 -7.93
CA PHE A 65 10.77 -12.42 -9.32
C PHE A 65 11.90 -11.41 -9.61
N GLY A 66 12.47 -10.76 -8.58
CA GLY A 66 13.55 -9.79 -8.72
C GLY A 66 14.91 -10.38 -9.08
N ALA A 67 15.18 -11.62 -8.68
CA ALA A 67 16.49 -12.26 -8.88
C ALA A 67 16.77 -12.66 -10.34
N GLY A 68 15.74 -12.98 -11.11
CA GLY A 68 15.87 -13.49 -12.49
C GLY A 68 15.41 -12.53 -13.59
N ALA A 69 14.87 -11.35 -13.24
CA ALA A 69 14.29 -10.44 -14.22
C ALA A 69 15.37 -9.69 -15.03
N SER A 70 15.15 -9.57 -16.34
CA SER A 70 15.97 -8.69 -17.19
C SER A 70 15.78 -7.22 -16.79
N SER A 71 16.82 -6.40 -16.99
CA SER A 71 16.81 -4.97 -16.64
C SER A 71 15.67 -4.20 -17.33
N ALA A 72 15.29 -4.61 -18.55
CA ALA A 72 14.19 -4.04 -19.30
C ALA A 72 12.81 -4.39 -18.69
N ALA A 73 12.61 -5.66 -18.27
CA ALA A 73 11.38 -6.09 -17.62
C ALA A 73 11.21 -5.39 -16.27
N LEU A 74 12.28 -5.31 -15.48
CA LEU A 74 12.28 -4.59 -14.20
C LEU A 74 11.88 -3.11 -14.38
N ARG A 75 12.42 -2.44 -15.40
CA ARG A 75 12.06 -1.03 -15.71
C ARG A 75 10.58 -0.88 -16.07
N ARG A 76 10.02 -1.80 -16.87
CA ARG A 76 8.60 -1.77 -17.23
C ARG A 76 7.70 -2.00 -16.02
N LEU A 77 8.04 -2.98 -15.17
CA LEU A 77 7.31 -3.26 -13.94
C LEU A 77 7.38 -2.09 -12.97
N LEU A 78 8.54 -1.46 -12.81
CA LEU A 78 8.72 -0.28 -11.96
C LEU A 78 7.90 0.91 -12.47
N LEU A 79 7.85 1.14 -13.79
CA LEU A 79 7.01 2.18 -14.37
C LEU A 79 5.52 1.89 -14.15
N LEU A 80 5.08 0.65 -14.40
CA LEU A 80 3.69 0.25 -14.17
C LEU A 80 3.28 0.39 -12.70
N ALA A 81 4.12 -0.09 -11.78
CA ALA A 81 3.91 0.02 -10.34
C ALA A 81 3.88 1.48 -9.88
N SER A 82 4.79 2.32 -10.38
CA SER A 82 4.80 3.76 -10.11
C SER A 82 3.51 4.42 -10.57
N THR A 83 3.07 4.13 -11.81
CA THR A 83 1.81 4.68 -12.34
C THR A 83 0.60 4.23 -11.52
N LEU A 84 0.51 2.94 -11.17
CA LEU A 84 -0.56 2.42 -10.31
C LEU A 84 -0.56 3.07 -8.93
N THR A 85 0.61 3.30 -8.34
CA THR A 85 0.76 3.99 -7.05
C THR A 85 0.18 5.40 -7.14
N VAL A 86 0.59 6.16 -8.15
CA VAL A 86 0.16 7.55 -8.32
C VAL A 86 -1.35 7.62 -8.60
N VAL A 87 -1.85 6.81 -9.54
CA VAL A 87 -3.28 6.77 -9.87
C VAL A 87 -4.11 6.33 -8.67
N GLY A 88 -3.69 5.28 -7.95
CA GLY A 88 -4.37 4.81 -6.74
C GLY A 88 -4.40 5.85 -5.64
N LEU A 89 -3.28 6.58 -5.43
CA LEU A 89 -3.21 7.66 -4.45
C LEU A 89 -4.18 8.80 -4.77
N PHE A 90 -4.16 9.29 -6.02
CA PHE A 90 -5.06 10.37 -6.43
C PHE A 90 -6.53 9.94 -6.38
N ALA A 91 -6.84 8.71 -6.81
CA ALA A 91 -8.19 8.15 -6.71
C ALA A 91 -8.63 8.06 -5.24
N TYR A 92 -7.76 7.57 -4.35
CA TYR A 92 -8.05 7.48 -2.93
C TYR A 92 -8.29 8.87 -2.30
N LEU A 93 -7.42 9.84 -2.55
CA LEU A 93 -7.57 11.20 -2.02
C LEU A 93 -8.84 11.88 -2.52
N TYR A 94 -9.18 11.68 -3.80
CA TYR A 94 -10.42 12.18 -4.37
C TYR A 94 -11.66 11.55 -3.72
N LEU A 95 -11.69 10.22 -3.60
CA LEU A 95 -12.78 9.50 -2.93
C LEU A 95 -12.87 9.88 -1.45
N TYR A 96 -11.74 10.02 -0.77
CA TYR A 96 -11.69 10.44 0.63
C TYR A 96 -12.28 11.84 0.81
N ALA A 97 -11.87 12.80 -0.01
CA ALA A 97 -12.38 14.17 0.04
C ALA A 97 -13.87 14.29 -0.29
N THR A 98 -14.43 13.35 -1.06
CA THR A 98 -15.83 13.40 -1.52
C THR A 98 -16.78 12.57 -0.66
N LEU A 99 -16.29 11.45 -0.11
CA LEU A 99 -17.11 10.47 0.59
C LEU A 99 -16.84 10.41 2.09
N VAL A 100 -15.80 11.07 2.61
CA VAL A 100 -15.50 11.05 4.04
C VAL A 100 -15.79 12.41 4.64
N LEU A 101 -16.74 12.44 5.57
CA LEU A 101 -17.08 13.60 6.37
C LEU A 101 -16.48 13.44 7.77
N THR A 102 -15.77 14.46 8.26
CA THR A 102 -15.21 14.46 9.62
C THR A 102 -16.08 15.36 10.49
N LEU A 103 -16.58 14.81 11.60
CA LEU A 103 -17.39 15.50 12.61
C LEU A 103 -16.49 16.30 13.58
N GLU A 104 -17.09 17.17 14.40
CA GLU A 104 -16.33 17.99 15.36
C GLU A 104 -15.67 17.13 16.44
N GLY A 105 -16.26 15.98 16.78
CA GLY A 105 -15.67 14.96 17.65
C GLY A 105 -14.49 14.17 17.05
N GLY A 106 -14.14 14.39 15.78
CA GLY A 106 -13.09 13.64 15.07
C GLY A 106 -13.54 12.31 14.46
N ASP A 107 -14.80 11.94 14.67
CA ASP A 107 -15.41 10.77 14.04
C ASP A 107 -15.54 10.99 12.53
N ARG A 108 -15.24 9.93 11.76
CA ARG A 108 -15.23 9.96 10.30
C ARG A 108 -16.37 9.12 9.77
N LEU A 109 -17.34 9.77 9.13
CA LEU A 109 -18.48 9.14 8.51
C LEU A 109 -18.24 8.95 7.02
N ILE A 110 -18.72 7.83 6.47
CA ILE A 110 -18.66 7.55 5.03
C ILE A 110 -20.03 7.84 4.43
N LEU A 111 -20.07 8.77 3.49
CA LEU A 111 -21.23 9.13 2.69
C LEU A 111 -21.43 8.12 1.55
N GLY A 112 -22.69 7.88 1.18
CA GLY A 112 -23.03 7.11 -0.03
C GLY A 112 -23.03 7.98 -1.29
N TYR A 113 -23.05 7.35 -2.46
CA TYR A 113 -23.22 8.01 -3.76
C TYR A 113 -24.67 8.43 -4.07
N ALA A 114 -25.65 7.87 -3.38
CA ALA A 114 -27.08 8.04 -3.68
C ALA A 114 -27.90 7.94 -2.38
N CYS A 115 -28.75 8.95 -2.17
CA CYS A 115 -29.70 8.95 -1.07
C CYS A 115 -30.89 8.05 -1.34
N ASN A 116 -31.60 7.65 -0.28
CA ASN A 116 -32.92 7.05 -0.43
C ASN A 116 -33.96 8.12 -0.84
N ASN A 117 -35.14 7.67 -1.28
CA ASN A 117 -36.20 8.57 -1.77
C ASN A 117 -36.70 9.56 -0.70
N GLU A 118 -36.72 9.13 0.56
CA GLU A 118 -37.22 9.95 1.68
C GLU A 118 -36.23 11.09 2.01
N ALA A 119 -34.94 10.77 2.15
CA ALA A 119 -33.89 11.76 2.38
C ALA A 119 -33.73 12.71 1.19
N GLN A 120 -33.92 12.22 -0.04
CA GLN A 120 -33.88 13.08 -1.22
C GLN A 120 -35.00 14.14 -1.23
N GLN A 121 -36.15 13.86 -0.59
CA GLN A 121 -37.24 14.83 -0.46
C GLN A 121 -37.00 15.83 0.69
N MET A 122 -36.27 15.41 1.74
CA MET A 122 -35.99 16.26 2.91
C MET A 122 -34.75 17.14 2.73
N TYR A 123 -33.76 16.68 1.97
CA TYR A 123 -32.46 17.33 1.84
C TYR A 123 -32.11 17.63 0.38
N GLU A 124 -32.06 18.90 0.01
CA GLU A 124 -31.75 19.34 -1.35
C GLU A 124 -30.33 18.98 -1.79
N ARG A 125 -29.38 18.86 -0.85
CA ARG A 125 -27.96 18.60 -1.15
C ARG A 125 -27.58 17.13 -1.23
N CYS A 126 -28.53 16.22 -1.08
CA CYS A 126 -28.28 14.79 -1.24
C CYS A 126 -27.59 14.49 -2.59
N PRO A 127 -26.48 13.71 -2.63
CA PRO A 127 -25.88 12.92 -1.53
C PRO A 127 -24.82 13.64 -0.67
N HIS A 128 -24.48 14.89 -0.99
CA HIS A 128 -23.43 15.68 -0.33
C HIS A 128 -23.99 16.43 0.89
N LEU A 129 -24.38 15.67 1.91
CA LEU A 129 -24.86 16.21 3.18
C LEU A 129 -23.71 16.80 4.01
N THR A 130 -24.00 17.87 4.75
CA THR A 130 -23.06 18.58 5.62
C THR A 130 -23.10 18.08 7.06
N ALA A 131 -22.05 18.31 7.85
CA ALA A 131 -22.00 17.89 9.26
C ALA A 131 -23.16 18.44 10.11
N VAL A 132 -23.70 19.61 9.76
CA VAL A 132 -24.86 20.20 10.45
C VAL A 132 -26.15 19.43 10.15
N GLU A 133 -26.26 18.84 8.95
CA GLU A 133 -27.43 18.05 8.54
C GLU A 133 -27.39 16.63 9.11
N LEU A 134 -26.19 16.08 9.33
CA LEU A 134 -25.95 14.83 10.06
C LEU A 134 -25.71 15.16 11.55
N SER A 135 -26.73 15.62 12.28
CA SER A 135 -26.57 15.89 13.71
C SER A 135 -25.98 14.68 14.45
N GLU A 136 -24.97 14.92 15.30
CA GLU A 136 -24.09 13.88 15.88
C GLU A 136 -24.82 12.80 16.70
N ASP A 137 -26.01 13.09 17.23
CA ASP A 137 -26.64 12.23 18.23
C ASP A 137 -27.34 10.98 17.67
N GLU A 138 -27.54 10.83 16.35
CA GLU A 138 -28.26 9.66 15.80
C GLU A 138 -28.01 9.37 14.30
N TYR A 139 -26.76 9.51 13.83
CA TYR A 139 -26.46 9.17 12.43
C TYR A 139 -26.64 7.68 12.14
N ASP A 140 -27.75 7.35 11.46
CA ASP A 140 -28.01 6.04 10.87
C ASP A 140 -27.82 6.13 9.34
N PRO A 141 -26.68 5.63 8.78
CA PRO A 141 -26.39 5.75 7.36
C PRO A 141 -27.45 5.11 6.46
N GLU A 142 -28.19 4.11 6.95
CA GLU A 142 -29.25 3.42 6.20
C GLU A 142 -30.51 4.29 6.04
N ARG A 143 -30.69 5.30 6.91
CA ARG A 143 -31.79 6.28 6.79
C ARG A 143 -31.52 7.36 5.75
N PHE A 144 -30.26 7.57 5.35
CA PHE A 144 -29.90 8.61 4.39
C PHE A 144 -29.56 8.02 3.03
N TYR A 145 -28.84 6.90 3.00
CA TYR A 145 -28.27 6.31 1.79
C TYR A 145 -28.84 4.93 1.50
N THR A 146 -28.87 4.54 0.22
CA THR A 146 -29.20 3.16 -0.12
C THR A 146 -28.04 2.22 0.27
N LEU A 147 -28.36 1.00 0.71
CA LEU A 147 -27.36 0.00 1.11
C LEU A 147 -26.35 -0.30 -0.02
N GLU A 148 -26.84 -0.39 -1.25
CA GLU A 148 -25.99 -0.62 -2.44
C GLU A 148 -25.01 0.53 -2.64
N SER A 149 -25.47 1.77 -2.47
CA SER A 149 -24.67 2.96 -2.64
C SER A 149 -23.59 3.09 -1.57
N LEU A 150 -23.95 2.85 -0.31
CA LEU A 150 -23.02 2.86 0.81
C LEU A 150 -21.96 1.76 0.67
N THR A 151 -22.38 0.58 0.22
CA THR A 151 -21.47 -0.54 -0.05
C THR A 151 -20.50 -0.20 -1.18
N ALA A 152 -21.00 0.39 -2.27
CA ALA A 152 -20.15 0.82 -3.39
C ALA A 152 -19.13 1.90 -2.96
N ALA A 153 -19.54 2.87 -2.14
CA ALA A 153 -18.66 3.92 -1.62
C ALA A 153 -17.55 3.37 -0.73
N LYS A 154 -17.89 2.43 0.15
CA LYS A 154 -16.91 1.73 0.99
C LYS A 154 -15.94 0.89 0.16
N LEU A 155 -16.46 0.12 -0.80
CA LEU A 155 -15.63 -0.73 -1.66
C LEU A 155 -14.71 0.08 -2.56
N SER A 156 -15.15 1.22 -3.09
CA SER A 156 -14.31 2.08 -3.93
C SER A 156 -13.14 2.70 -3.15
N LEU A 157 -13.40 3.19 -1.93
CA LEU A 157 -12.36 3.68 -1.01
C LEU A 157 -11.32 2.59 -0.71
N VAL A 158 -11.78 1.39 -0.36
CA VAL A 158 -10.90 0.25 -0.09
C VAL A 158 -10.12 -0.17 -1.32
N ALA A 159 -10.76 -0.24 -2.49
CA ALA A 159 -10.12 -0.62 -3.74
C ALA A 159 -9.03 0.39 -4.16
N ALA A 160 -9.30 1.69 -4.02
CA ALA A 160 -8.32 2.74 -4.29
C ALA A 160 -7.13 2.66 -3.33
N TRP A 161 -7.40 2.45 -2.04
CA TRP A 161 -6.36 2.25 -1.02
C TRP A 161 -5.49 1.02 -1.31
N ILE A 162 -6.10 -0.13 -1.61
CA ILE A 162 -5.36 -1.36 -1.94
C ILE A 162 -4.53 -1.17 -3.20
N THR A 163 -5.06 -0.50 -4.22
CA THR A 163 -4.33 -0.21 -5.46
C THR A 163 -3.10 0.65 -5.19
N PHE A 164 -3.26 1.71 -4.40
CA PHE A 164 -2.16 2.54 -3.93
C PHE A 164 -1.09 1.73 -3.19
N MET A 165 -1.50 0.95 -2.19
CA MET A 165 -0.59 0.16 -1.37
C MET A 165 0.12 -0.93 -2.17
N ALA A 166 -0.59 -1.63 -3.05
CA ALA A 166 0.01 -2.66 -3.91
C ALA A 166 1.05 -2.06 -4.87
N GLY A 167 0.75 -0.91 -5.48
CA GLY A 167 1.70 -0.16 -6.28
C GLY A 167 2.95 0.22 -5.47
N LEU A 168 2.75 0.80 -4.28
CA LEU A 168 3.83 1.27 -3.42
C LEU A 168 4.77 0.14 -3.01
N VAL A 169 4.19 -0.99 -2.56
CA VAL A 169 4.95 -2.18 -2.18
C VAL A 169 5.74 -2.73 -3.36
N ALA A 170 5.14 -2.78 -4.55
CA ALA A 170 5.84 -3.19 -5.76
C ALA A 170 7.01 -2.24 -6.06
N VAL A 171 6.81 -0.91 -6.07
CA VAL A 171 7.88 0.07 -6.32
C VAL A 171 9.05 -0.13 -5.37
N VAL A 172 8.78 -0.23 -4.07
CA VAL A 172 9.83 -0.42 -3.05
C VAL A 172 10.53 -1.76 -3.22
N GLY A 173 9.77 -2.84 -3.39
CA GLY A 173 10.31 -4.19 -3.58
C GLY A 173 11.25 -4.28 -4.78
N TRP A 174 10.82 -3.75 -5.93
CA TRP A 174 11.62 -3.76 -7.16
C TRP A 174 12.84 -2.83 -7.08
N ALA A 175 12.73 -1.67 -6.43
CA ALA A 175 13.86 -0.78 -6.22
C ALA A 175 14.97 -1.46 -5.39
N ILE A 176 14.59 -2.15 -4.31
CA ILE A 176 15.54 -2.89 -3.46
C ILE A 176 16.18 -4.05 -4.24
N ALA A 177 15.38 -4.83 -4.98
CA ALA A 177 15.88 -5.92 -5.80
C ALA A 177 16.89 -5.42 -6.86
N GLY A 178 16.58 -4.31 -7.53
CA GLY A 178 17.45 -3.69 -8.52
C GLY A 178 18.80 -3.21 -7.96
N VAL A 179 18.82 -2.67 -6.74
CA VAL A 179 20.08 -2.29 -6.06
C VAL A 179 20.94 -3.52 -5.76
N LYS A 180 20.33 -4.62 -5.29
CA LYS A 180 21.06 -5.87 -5.02
C LYS A 180 21.65 -6.47 -6.29
N ALA A 181 20.88 -6.52 -7.39
CA ALA A 181 21.35 -7.03 -8.67
C ALA A 181 22.57 -6.23 -9.20
N LYS A 182 22.53 -4.90 -9.10
CA LYS A 182 23.65 -4.03 -9.49
C LYS A 182 24.91 -4.30 -8.65
N LYS A 183 24.76 -4.46 -7.33
CA LYS A 183 25.90 -4.78 -6.44
C LYS A 183 26.50 -6.15 -6.76
N ALA A 184 25.66 -7.16 -7.02
CA ALA A 184 26.13 -8.50 -7.40
C ALA A 184 26.89 -8.48 -8.74
N ALA A 185 26.40 -7.74 -9.73
CA ALA A 185 27.08 -7.58 -11.01
C ALA A 185 28.43 -6.85 -10.90
N ALA A 186 28.54 -5.86 -10.01
CA ALA A 186 29.79 -5.14 -9.76
C ALA A 186 30.84 -5.96 -8.98
N ALA A 187 30.40 -6.93 -8.17
CA ALA A 187 31.27 -7.81 -7.38
C ALA A 187 31.76 -9.05 -8.16
N ALA A 188 31.19 -9.35 -9.33
CA ALA A 188 31.64 -10.45 -10.16
C ALA A 188 33.08 -10.17 -10.62
N PRO A 189 34.07 -11.04 -10.30
CA PRO A 189 35.44 -10.82 -10.69
C PRO A 189 35.52 -10.76 -12.21
N THR A 190 35.93 -9.61 -12.75
CA THR A 190 36.35 -9.48 -14.14
C THR A 190 37.65 -10.25 -14.26
N ASN A 191 37.56 -11.57 -14.45
CA ASN A 191 38.73 -12.37 -14.78
C ASN A 191 39.16 -11.88 -16.18
N PRO A 192 40.26 -11.11 -16.30
CA PRO A 192 40.73 -10.75 -17.62
C PRO A 192 41.14 -12.07 -18.26
N ALA A 193 40.45 -12.47 -19.32
CA ALA A 193 40.80 -13.66 -20.06
C ALA A 193 42.29 -13.56 -20.41
N GLU A 194 43.11 -14.37 -19.73
CA GLU A 194 44.53 -14.44 -19.99
C GLU A 194 44.68 -14.94 -21.43
N PRO A 195 45.38 -14.21 -22.32
CA PRO A 195 45.50 -14.63 -23.70
C PRO A 195 46.24 -15.97 -23.74
N VAL A 196 45.55 -17.02 -24.19
CA VAL A 196 46.13 -18.33 -24.46
C VAL A 196 47.24 -18.11 -25.48
N LYS A 197 48.50 -18.21 -25.04
CA LYS A 197 49.64 -18.27 -25.92
C LYS A 197 49.60 -19.63 -26.62
N GLU A 198 49.13 -19.66 -27.87
CA GLU A 198 49.36 -20.78 -28.77
C GLU A 198 50.87 -20.87 -29.04
N GLY A 199 51.44 -22.04 -28.76
CA GLY A 199 52.81 -22.42 -29.06
C GLY A 199 52.83 -23.57 -30.07
#